data_AF-A0A7X3SL81-F1
#
_entry.id   AF-A0A7X3SL81-F1
#
_cell.length_a   1.000
_cell.length_b   1.000
_cell.length_c   1.000
_cell.angle_alpha   90.00
_cell.angle_beta   90.00
_cell.angle_gamma   90.00
#
_symmetry.space_group_name_H-M   'P 1'
#
loop_
_entity.id
_entity.type
_entity.pdbx_description
1 polymer ?
#
loop_
_entity_poly.entity_id
_entity_poly.type
_entity_poly.pdbx_seq_one_letter_code
_entity_poly.pdbx_strand_id
1 'polypeptide(L)'
;MEKPMTTKELFCKILDILKDKGRLPEILDYSLADGNPVPIRTYEFELRSNLNYGSNEGIYLDLWIEYFNKREKCQHGLGTFKTLYEDNKAMYRMAELLADFVMEERAYVNGNLDDFTWEGEDVYVLDDEGKRLPWGYSCGSMERALKRKDQMLEKYHQVVVRDNATRKEKRFQNQRKR
;
A
#
# COMPACT_ATOMS: atom_id res chain seq x y z
N MET A 1 -10.62 -2.99 -6.66
CA MET A 1 -10.23 -4.30 -6.07
C MET A 1 -11.35 -4.80 -5.15
N GLU A 2 -11.62 -6.11 -5.07
CA GLU A 2 -12.73 -6.66 -4.24
C GLU A 2 -12.31 -7.07 -2.82
N LYS A 3 -11.00 -7.31 -2.62
CA LYS A 3 -10.38 -7.67 -1.33
C LYS A 3 -9.04 -6.94 -1.19
N PRO A 4 -8.51 -6.76 0.03
CA PRO A 4 -7.20 -6.16 0.19
C PRO A 4 -6.10 -7.00 -0.46
N MET A 5 -5.15 -6.32 -1.08
CA MET A 5 -3.90 -6.92 -1.54
C MET A 5 -3.15 -7.51 -0.35
N THR A 6 -2.53 -8.66 -0.54
CA THR A 6 -1.68 -9.31 0.47
C THR A 6 -0.22 -8.92 0.34
N THR A 7 0.58 -9.14 1.39
CA THR A 7 2.03 -8.94 1.36
C THR A 7 2.73 -9.70 0.23
N LYS A 8 2.30 -10.95 -0.02
CA LYS A 8 2.78 -11.75 -1.16
C LYS A 8 2.41 -11.13 -2.50
N GLU A 9 1.16 -10.68 -2.67
CA GLU A 9 0.73 -10.03 -3.92
C GLU A 9 1.49 -8.72 -4.17
N LEU A 10 1.76 -7.93 -3.13
CA LEU A 10 2.60 -6.73 -3.25
C LEU A 10 4.03 -7.09 -3.68
N PHE A 11 4.67 -8.04 -3.00
CA PHE A 11 6.03 -8.48 -3.36
C PHE A 11 6.09 -8.96 -4.82
N CYS A 12 5.18 -9.85 -5.22
CA CYS A 12 5.13 -10.36 -6.60
C CYS A 12 4.85 -9.23 -7.60
N LYS A 13 4.01 -8.25 -7.26
CA LYS A 13 3.71 -7.13 -8.14
C LYS A 13 4.93 -6.25 -8.38
N ILE A 14 5.71 -5.94 -7.33
CA ILE A 14 6.95 -5.17 -7.48
C ILE A 14 8.01 -6.00 -8.21
N LEU A 15 8.10 -7.31 -7.93
CA LEU A 15 8.97 -8.23 -8.65
C LEU A 15 8.70 -8.21 -10.16
N ASP A 16 7.44 -8.26 -10.57
CA ASP A 16 7.04 -8.17 -11.98
C ASP A 16 7.44 -6.82 -12.60
N ILE A 17 7.22 -5.70 -11.88
CA ILE A 17 7.65 -4.36 -12.33
C ILE A 17 9.17 -4.29 -12.54
N LEU A 18 9.95 -4.84 -11.60
CA LEU A 18 11.40 -4.87 -11.70
C LEU A 18 11.87 -5.73 -12.89
N LYS A 19 11.21 -6.87 -13.11
CA LYS A 19 11.47 -7.75 -14.24
C LYS A 19 11.19 -7.06 -15.57
N ASP A 20 10.03 -6.42 -15.70
CA ASP A 20 9.61 -5.71 -16.92
C ASP A 20 10.54 -4.54 -17.24
N LYS A 21 11.14 -3.91 -16.22
CA LYS A 21 12.13 -2.84 -16.35
C LYS A 21 13.57 -3.33 -16.56
N GLY A 22 13.80 -4.65 -16.56
CA GLY A 22 15.15 -5.22 -16.67
C GLY A 22 16.07 -4.89 -15.49
N ARG A 23 15.49 -4.68 -14.30
CA ARG A 23 16.20 -4.29 -13.06
C ARG A 23 16.47 -5.46 -12.11
N LEU A 24 16.00 -6.66 -12.45
CA LEU A 24 16.37 -7.85 -11.71
C LEU A 24 17.79 -8.28 -12.04
N PRO A 25 18.69 -8.40 -11.05
CA PRO A 25 20.05 -8.80 -11.31
C PRO A 25 20.13 -10.31 -11.59
N GLU A 26 20.93 -10.68 -12.58
CA GLU A 26 21.12 -12.08 -13.01
C GLU A 26 21.78 -12.99 -11.96
N ILE A 27 22.34 -12.39 -10.90
CA ILE A 27 23.04 -13.12 -9.83
C ILE A 27 22.07 -13.81 -8.84
N LEU A 28 20.76 -13.58 -8.96
CA LEU A 28 19.78 -14.14 -8.03
C LEU A 28 19.70 -15.65 -8.17
N ASP A 29 19.78 -16.34 -7.03
CA ASP A 29 19.46 -17.75 -6.86
C ASP A 29 17.94 -17.92 -6.85
N TYR A 30 17.26 -17.12 -6.01
CA TYR A 30 15.81 -17.07 -5.98
C TYR A 30 15.25 -15.71 -5.57
N SER A 31 13.97 -15.53 -5.88
CA SER A 31 13.11 -14.44 -5.39
C SER A 31 11.83 -15.08 -4.86
N LEU A 32 11.64 -15.11 -3.55
CA LEU A 32 10.57 -15.88 -2.92
C LEU A 32 9.73 -14.98 -2.01
N ALA A 33 8.42 -14.95 -2.26
CA ALA A 33 7.49 -14.27 -1.36
C ALA A 33 7.38 -14.98 -0.01
N ASP A 34 7.06 -14.25 1.06
CA ASP A 34 6.86 -14.82 2.39
C ASP A 34 5.74 -15.89 2.37
N GLY A 35 5.96 -16.96 3.13
CA GLY A 35 5.04 -18.11 3.21
C GLY A 35 3.74 -17.83 3.97
N ASN A 36 3.68 -16.76 4.75
CA ASN A 36 2.54 -16.38 5.59
C ASN A 36 1.95 -15.03 5.15
N PRO A 37 1.33 -14.95 3.97
CA PRO A 37 0.79 -13.69 3.45
C PRO A 37 -0.34 -13.15 4.33
N VAL A 38 -0.31 -11.85 4.59
CA VAL A 38 -1.39 -11.15 5.30
C VAL A 38 -2.00 -10.03 4.45
N PRO A 39 -3.28 -9.69 4.62
CA PRO A 39 -3.90 -8.56 3.93
C PRO A 39 -3.33 -7.21 4.39
N ILE A 40 -2.97 -6.34 3.44
CA ILE A 40 -2.54 -4.96 3.65
C ILE A 40 -3.78 -4.07 3.58
N ARG A 41 -4.15 -3.45 4.70
CA ARG A 41 -5.40 -2.70 4.85
C ARG A 41 -5.25 -1.18 4.90
N THR A 42 -4.00 -0.71 4.97
CA THR A 42 -3.63 0.70 4.99
C THR A 42 -2.43 0.90 4.08
N TYR A 43 -2.29 2.08 3.48
CA TYR A 43 -1.05 2.53 2.84
C TYR A 43 -0.06 3.13 3.85
N GLU A 44 -0.48 3.33 5.11
CA GLU A 44 0.33 3.90 6.18
C GLU A 44 1.23 2.83 6.85
N PHE A 45 2.06 2.18 6.04
CA PHE A 45 3.11 1.29 6.51
C PHE A 45 4.48 1.78 6.07
N GLU A 46 5.52 1.30 6.76
CA GLU A 46 6.90 1.52 6.39
C GLU A 46 7.50 0.24 5.82
N LEU A 47 8.15 0.34 4.66
CA LEU A 47 8.97 -0.74 4.12
C LEU A 47 10.28 -0.82 4.91
N ARG A 48 10.66 -2.05 5.29
CA ARG A 48 11.92 -2.37 5.95
C ARG A 48 12.67 -3.46 5.19
N SER A 49 13.97 -3.51 5.45
CA SER A 49 14.88 -4.42 4.78
C SER A 49 16.00 -4.88 5.70
N ASN A 50 16.49 -6.10 5.46
CA ASN A 50 17.73 -6.62 6.00
C ASN A 50 18.57 -7.14 4.83
N LEU A 51 19.66 -6.43 4.51
CA LEU A 51 20.64 -6.85 3.51
C LEU A 51 21.89 -7.35 4.23
N ASN A 52 22.15 -8.66 4.16
CA ASN A 52 23.23 -9.26 4.94
C ASN A 52 23.81 -10.52 4.28
N TYR A 53 25.01 -10.89 4.71
CA TYR A 53 25.61 -12.19 4.39
C TYR A 53 24.90 -13.29 5.19
N GLY A 54 24.45 -14.35 4.53
CA GLY A 54 24.05 -15.59 5.19
C GLY A 54 25.28 -16.46 5.42
N SER A 55 25.42 -17.04 6.61
CA SER A 55 26.61 -17.77 7.09
C SER A 55 27.12 -18.89 6.15
N ASN A 56 27.79 -18.51 5.06
CA ASN A 56 28.24 -19.30 3.89
C ASN A 56 27.14 -19.74 2.91
N GLU A 57 26.05 -18.98 2.81
CA GLU A 57 24.94 -19.28 1.88
C GLU A 57 24.70 -18.15 0.85
N GLY A 58 25.66 -17.23 0.71
CA GLY A 58 25.51 -16.06 -0.14
C GLY A 58 24.93 -14.83 0.58
N ILE A 59 24.31 -13.94 -0.18
CA ILE A 59 23.75 -12.68 0.33
C ILE A 59 22.22 -12.73 0.25
N TYR A 60 21.60 -12.33 1.35
CA TYR A 60 20.15 -12.29 1.53
C TYR A 60 19.68 -10.84 1.62
N LEU A 61 18.56 -10.56 0.95
CA LEU A 61 17.80 -9.33 1.09
C LEU A 61 16.37 -9.72 1.51
N ASP A 62 16.09 -9.60 2.81
CA ASP A 62 14.77 -9.82 3.37
C ASP A 62 13.99 -8.50 3.43
N LEU A 63 12.71 -8.53 3.06
CA LEU A 63 11.84 -7.37 3.01
C LEU A 63 10.58 -7.63 3.84
N TRP A 64 10.15 -6.62 4.61
CA TRP A 64 8.91 -6.67 5.39
C TRP A 64 8.29 -5.29 5.51
N ILE A 65 7.00 -5.24 5.85
CA ILE A 65 6.31 -4.01 6.19
C ILE A 65 6.13 -3.89 7.70
N GLU A 66 6.14 -2.66 8.20
CA GLU A 66 5.82 -2.31 9.57
C GLU A 66 4.70 -1.28 9.61
N TYR A 67 3.72 -1.47 10.48
CA TYR A 67 2.68 -0.48 10.74
C TYR A 67 2.18 -0.61 12.17
N PHE A 68 1.43 0.39 12.63
CA PHE A 68 0.81 0.35 13.95
C PHE A 68 -0.67 0.04 13.85
N ASN A 69 -1.12 -1.00 14.56
CA ASN A 69 -2.52 -1.28 14.76
C ASN A 69 -2.85 -1.11 16.25
N LYS A 70 -3.75 -0.18 16.59
CA LYS A 70 -4.14 0.10 17.99
C LYS A 70 -2.94 0.30 18.94
N ARG A 71 -1.87 0.95 18.46
CA ARG A 71 -0.59 1.20 19.15
C ARG A 71 0.33 -0.01 19.32
N GLU A 72 -0.04 -1.16 18.77
CA GLU A 72 0.85 -2.32 18.67
C GLU A 72 1.60 -2.27 17.34
N LYS A 73 2.90 -2.51 17.38
CA LYS A 73 3.74 -2.61 16.18
C LYS A 73 3.48 -3.97 15.53
N CYS A 74 2.98 -3.96 14.30
CA CYS A 74 2.82 -5.14 13.45
C CYS A 74 3.99 -5.22 12.47
N GLN A 75 4.51 -6.42 12.23
CA GLN A 75 5.57 -6.69 11.26
C GLN A 75 5.17 -7.90 10.41
N HIS A 76 5.24 -7.77 9.10
CA HIS A 76 4.86 -8.85 8.18
C HIS A 76 5.79 -8.93 6.98
N GLY A 77 6.32 -10.13 6.73
CA GLY A 77 7.21 -10.41 5.62
C GLY A 77 6.54 -10.17 4.26
N LEU A 78 7.31 -9.59 3.34
CA LEU A 78 6.97 -9.47 1.93
C LEU A 78 7.60 -10.62 1.15
N GLY A 79 8.91 -10.78 1.28
CA GLY A 79 9.69 -11.80 0.59
C GLY A 79 11.18 -11.59 0.72
N THR A 80 11.93 -12.52 0.15
CA THR A 80 13.39 -12.59 0.21
C THR A 80 13.96 -12.75 -1.19
N PHE A 81 14.99 -11.97 -1.47
CA PHE A 81 15.91 -12.19 -2.59
C PHE A 81 17.18 -12.83 -2.05
N LYS A 82 17.69 -13.83 -2.75
CA LYS A 82 18.95 -14.48 -2.39
C LYS A 82 19.84 -14.61 -3.62
N THR A 83 21.14 -14.46 -3.41
CA THR A 83 22.19 -14.83 -4.36
C THR A 83 23.16 -15.81 -3.69
N LEU A 84 23.82 -16.67 -4.47
CA LEU A 84 24.90 -17.56 -3.97
C LEU A 84 26.27 -16.89 -3.92
N TYR A 85 26.40 -15.68 -4.48
CA TYR A 85 27.66 -14.93 -4.46
C TYR A 85 27.86 -14.23 -3.11
N GLU A 86 29.11 -14.12 -2.69
CA GLU A 86 29.52 -13.52 -1.40
C GLU A 86 30.51 -12.37 -1.57
N ASP A 87 30.84 -12.02 -2.81
CA ASP A 87 31.79 -10.94 -3.08
C ASP A 87 31.17 -9.54 -2.97
N ASN A 88 32.03 -8.52 -2.83
CA ASN A 88 31.58 -7.14 -2.68
C ASN A 88 30.72 -6.64 -3.87
N LYS A 89 30.98 -7.13 -5.09
CA LYS A 89 30.19 -6.74 -6.27
C LYS A 89 28.78 -7.28 -6.16
N ALA A 90 28.61 -8.51 -5.68
CA ALA A 90 27.29 -9.08 -5.38
C ALA A 90 26.55 -8.26 -4.32
N MET A 91 27.23 -7.83 -3.25
CA MET A 91 26.64 -6.95 -2.23
C MET A 91 26.14 -5.63 -2.82
N TYR A 92 26.94 -4.97 -3.67
CA TYR A 92 26.50 -3.75 -4.35
C TYR A 92 25.30 -3.99 -5.27
N ARG A 93 25.27 -5.11 -6.00
CA ARG A 93 24.11 -5.47 -6.84
C ARG A 93 22.84 -5.75 -6.03
N MET A 94 22.95 -6.39 -4.87
CA MET A 94 21.82 -6.61 -3.97
C MET A 94 21.34 -5.30 -3.33
N ALA A 95 22.25 -4.35 -3.06
CA ALA A 95 21.90 -3.01 -2.61
C ALA A 95 21.20 -2.17 -3.70
N GLU A 96 21.63 -2.27 -4.96
CA GLU A 96 20.94 -1.68 -6.12
C GLU A 96 19.52 -2.24 -6.24
N LEU A 97 19.36 -3.56 -6.14
CA LEU A 97 18.04 -4.21 -6.13
C LEU A 97 17.15 -3.70 -5.00
N LEU A 98 17.69 -3.52 -3.77
CA LEU A 98 16.94 -2.91 -2.67
C LEU A 98 16.49 -1.49 -3.01
N ALA A 99 17.38 -0.65 -3.55
CA ALA A 99 17.04 0.72 -3.93
C ALA A 99 15.92 0.75 -4.98
N ASP A 100 16.02 -0.09 -6.01
CA ASP A 100 15.00 -0.25 -7.03
C ASP A 100 13.67 -0.72 -6.44
N PHE A 101 13.69 -1.73 -5.56
CA PHE A 101 12.48 -2.22 -4.91
C PHE A 101 11.79 -1.10 -4.12
N VAL A 102 12.53 -0.35 -3.30
CA VAL A 102 11.99 0.78 -2.51
C VAL A 102 11.36 1.85 -3.40
N MET A 103 11.99 2.19 -4.52
CA MET A 103 11.48 3.19 -5.45
C MET A 103 10.18 2.73 -6.14
N GLU A 104 10.16 1.49 -6.63
CA GLU A 104 9.02 0.93 -7.36
C GLU A 104 7.85 0.62 -6.42
N GLU A 105 8.10 0.11 -5.22
CA GLU A 105 7.09 -0.10 -4.18
C GLU A 105 6.41 1.22 -3.82
N ARG A 106 7.20 2.26 -3.50
CA ARG A 106 6.67 3.58 -3.17
C ARG A 106 5.87 4.18 -4.31
N ALA A 107 6.33 4.06 -5.56
CA ALA A 107 5.61 4.56 -6.72
C ALA A 107 4.29 3.80 -6.92
N TYR A 108 4.31 2.48 -6.77
CA TYR A 108 3.13 1.63 -6.92
C TYR A 108 2.07 1.93 -5.87
N VAL A 109 2.43 1.98 -4.59
CA VAL A 109 1.47 2.25 -3.50
C VAL A 109 0.86 3.65 -3.65
N ASN A 110 1.68 4.68 -3.88
CA ASN A 110 1.18 6.06 -4.05
C ASN A 110 0.32 6.23 -5.30
N GLY A 111 0.58 5.46 -6.36
CA GLY A 111 -0.24 5.43 -7.56
C GLY A 111 -1.58 4.70 -7.37
N ASN A 112 -1.73 3.88 -6.33
CA ASN A 112 -2.86 3.00 -6.10
C ASN A 112 -3.40 3.08 -4.67
N LEU A 113 -3.38 4.25 -4.03
CA LEU A 113 -3.76 4.43 -2.61
C LEU A 113 -5.10 3.78 -2.24
N ASP A 114 -6.10 3.87 -3.12
CA ASP A 114 -7.43 3.28 -2.87
C ASP A 114 -7.41 1.76 -2.68
N ASP A 115 -6.50 1.06 -3.37
CA ASP A 115 -6.29 -0.38 -3.25
C ASP A 115 -5.69 -0.78 -1.89
N PHE A 116 -5.16 0.18 -1.14
CA PHE A 116 -4.60 0.01 0.19
C PHE A 116 -5.46 0.67 1.28
N THR A 117 -6.54 1.38 0.96
CA THR A 117 -7.42 2.00 1.94
C THR A 117 -8.64 1.11 2.20
N TRP A 118 -8.59 0.24 3.21
CA TRP A 118 -9.66 -0.73 3.53
C TRP A 118 -10.36 -0.49 4.87
N GLU A 119 -9.89 0.49 5.63
CA GLU A 119 -10.40 0.80 6.96
C GLU A 119 -11.05 2.18 7.00
N GLY A 120 -12.01 2.33 7.91
CA GLY A 120 -12.75 3.56 8.09
C GLY A 120 -13.65 3.91 6.90
N GLU A 121 -13.91 5.20 6.78
CA GLU A 121 -14.87 5.76 5.84
C GLU A 121 -14.35 7.06 5.25
N ASP A 122 -14.51 7.21 3.94
CA ASP A 122 -14.16 8.44 3.24
C ASP A 122 -15.39 9.30 3.04
N VAL A 123 -15.22 10.61 3.24
CA VAL A 123 -16.23 11.63 2.98
C VAL A 123 -15.69 12.61 1.96
N TYR A 124 -16.39 12.75 0.83
CA TYR A 124 -15.96 13.62 -0.24
C TYR A 124 -17.16 14.28 -0.94
N VAL A 125 -16.90 15.37 -1.65
CA VAL A 125 -17.92 16.18 -2.33
C VAL A 125 -17.92 15.87 -3.82
N LEU A 126 -19.10 15.96 -4.43
CA LEU A 126 -19.25 15.98 -5.87
C LEU A 126 -19.56 17.42 -6.33
N ASP A 127 -19.00 17.80 -7.47
CA ASP A 127 -19.41 19.02 -8.17
C ASP A 127 -20.79 18.87 -8.83
N ASP A 128 -21.24 19.92 -9.49
CA ASP A 128 -22.56 19.97 -10.13
C ASP A 128 -22.69 18.99 -11.31
N GLU A 129 -21.56 18.55 -11.89
CA GLU A 129 -21.50 17.51 -12.92
C GLU A 129 -21.46 16.09 -12.32
N GLY A 130 -21.45 15.97 -10.99
CA GLY A 130 -21.39 14.71 -10.26
C GLY A 130 -19.97 14.12 -10.16
N LYS A 131 -18.94 14.89 -10.48
CA LYS A 131 -17.53 14.48 -10.41
C LYS A 131 -16.95 14.78 -9.03
N ARG A 132 -16.15 13.83 -8.52
CA ARG A 132 -15.49 13.95 -7.21
C ARG A 132 -14.47 15.09 -7.22
N LEU A 133 -14.56 15.97 -6.23
CA LEU A 133 -13.53 16.98 -5.95
C LEU A 133 -12.23 16.32 -5.47
N PRO A 134 -11.05 16.95 -5.71
CA PRO A 134 -9.74 16.34 -5.43
C PRO A 134 -9.41 16.24 -3.93
N TRP A 135 -10.31 16.63 -3.04
CA TRP A 135 -10.11 16.64 -1.59
C TRP A 135 -11.30 15.98 -0.88
N GLY A 136 -11.04 15.48 0.33
CA GLY A 136 -12.01 14.81 1.17
C GLY A 136 -11.45 14.55 2.57
N TYR A 137 -12.16 13.77 3.36
CA TYR A 137 -11.76 13.38 4.70
C TYR A 137 -11.84 11.88 4.86
N SER A 138 -10.78 11.26 5.35
CA SER A 138 -10.83 9.89 5.86
C SER A 138 -11.15 9.92 7.35
N CYS A 139 -12.13 9.13 7.75
CA CYS A 139 -12.64 9.03 9.11
C CYS A 139 -12.43 7.60 9.62
N GLY A 140 -12.01 7.45 10.88
CA GLY A 140 -11.85 6.12 11.47
C GLY A 140 -13.17 5.46 11.95
N SER A 141 -14.32 6.10 11.74
CA SER A 141 -15.63 5.53 12.08
C SER A 141 -16.79 6.21 11.34
N MET A 142 -17.83 5.43 11.05
CA MET A 142 -19.05 5.87 10.38
C MET A 142 -19.72 7.04 11.11
N GLU A 143 -19.71 7.04 12.45
CA GLU A 143 -20.25 8.16 13.24
C GLU A 143 -19.53 9.48 12.91
N ARG A 144 -18.19 9.45 12.88
CA ARG A 144 -17.38 10.64 12.54
C ARG A 144 -17.59 11.04 11.07
N ALA A 145 -17.73 10.06 10.18
CA ALA A 145 -18.00 10.30 8.77
C ALA A 145 -19.36 10.97 8.56
N LEU A 146 -20.41 10.51 9.24
CA LEU A 146 -21.75 11.11 9.17
C LEU A 146 -21.76 12.55 9.72
N LYS A 147 -21.09 12.79 10.85
CA LYS A 147 -20.92 14.15 11.40
C LYS A 147 -20.17 15.06 10.42
N ARG A 148 -19.10 14.56 9.78
CA ARG A 148 -18.36 15.30 8.76
C ARG A 148 -19.22 15.59 7.53
N LYS A 149 -20.01 14.62 7.09
CA LYS A 149 -20.96 14.78 6.00
C LYS A 149 -21.97 15.90 6.29
N ASP A 150 -22.53 15.98 7.49
CA ASP A 150 -23.45 17.06 7.86
C ASP A 150 -22.80 18.44 7.74
N GLN A 151 -21.58 18.59 8.25
CA GLN A 151 -20.79 19.83 8.13
C GLN A 151 -20.52 20.20 6.66
N MET A 152 -20.27 19.21 5.79
CA MET A 152 -20.03 19.47 4.38
C MET A 152 -21.30 19.88 3.64
N LEU A 153 -22.46 19.32 3.99
CA LEU A 153 -23.75 19.67 3.37
C LEU A 153 -24.19 21.11 3.67
N GLU A 154 -23.66 21.77 4.70
CA GLU A 154 -23.88 23.21 4.92
C GLU A 154 -23.34 24.06 3.76
N LYS A 155 -22.24 23.60 3.15
CA LYS A 155 -21.52 24.33 2.10
C LYS A 155 -21.81 23.77 0.71
N TYR A 156 -21.83 22.45 0.56
CA TYR A 156 -21.91 21.76 -0.72
C TYR A 156 -23.27 21.12 -0.95
N HIS A 157 -23.68 21.03 -2.21
CA HIS A 157 -24.97 20.44 -2.58
C HIS A 157 -24.96 18.91 -2.42
N GLN A 158 -23.88 18.24 -2.85
CA GLN A 158 -23.76 16.78 -2.82
C GLN A 158 -22.53 16.31 -2.05
N VAL A 159 -22.75 15.39 -1.11
CA VAL A 159 -21.69 14.76 -0.31
C VAL A 159 -21.86 13.25 -0.35
N VAL A 160 -20.76 12.53 -0.49
CA VAL A 160 -20.70 11.07 -0.47
C VAL A 160 -20.00 10.61 0.78
N VAL A 161 -20.55 9.59 1.43
CA VAL A 161 -19.86 8.79 2.45
C VAL A 161 -19.64 7.40 1.87
N ARG A 162 -18.38 6.96 1.84
CA ARG A 162 -17.97 5.63 1.37
C ARG A 162 -17.46 4.81 2.53
N ASP A 163 -17.96 3.60 2.67
CA ASP A 163 -17.41 2.59 3.56
C ASP A 163 -16.23 1.91 2.85
N ASN A 164 -15.01 2.03 3.39
CA ASN A 164 -13.80 1.57 2.70
C ASN A 164 -13.65 0.04 2.70
N ALA A 165 -14.27 -0.66 3.65
CA ALA A 165 -14.23 -2.13 3.69
C ALA A 165 -15.11 -2.75 2.61
N THR A 166 -16.29 -2.17 2.36
CA THR A 166 -17.30 -2.69 1.42
C THR A 166 -17.34 -1.97 0.08
N ARG A 167 -16.63 -0.84 -0.02
CA ARG A 167 -16.65 0.11 -1.16
C ARG A 167 -18.02 0.70 -1.46
N LYS A 168 -19.00 0.52 -0.58
CA LYS A 168 -20.37 1.03 -0.76
C LYS A 168 -20.42 2.52 -0.49
N GLU A 169 -21.11 3.23 -1.37
CA GLU A 169 -21.29 4.67 -1.27
C GLU A 169 -22.74 5.02 -0.89
N LYS A 170 -22.88 6.02 -0.02
CA LYS A 170 -24.16 6.68 0.28
C LYS A 170 -24.04 8.14 -0.12
N ARG A 171 -24.94 8.58 -0.99
CA ARG A 171 -25.01 9.96 -1.49
C ARG A 171 -26.05 10.73 -0.69
N PHE A 172 -25.69 11.95 -0.31
CA PHE A 172 -26.53 12.85 0.45
C PHE A 172 -26.61 14.18 -0.29
N GLN A 173 -27.81 14.75 -0.33
CA GLN A 173 -28.07 16.02 -1.01
C GLN A 173 -28.70 17.01 -0.05
N ASN A 174 -28.27 18.26 -0.12
CA ASN A 174 -28.92 19.34 0.60
C ASN A 174 -30.12 19.86 -0.21
N GLN A 175 -31.33 19.56 0.24
CA GLN A 175 -32.58 19.95 -0.43
C GLN A 175 -32.81 21.48 -0.51
N ARG A 176 -32.02 22.28 0.21
CA ARG A 176 -32.19 23.75 0.28
C ARG A 176 -31.36 24.54 -0.73
N LYS A 177 -30.42 23.91 -1.44
CA LYS A 177 -29.61 24.55 -2.49
C LYS A 177 -29.92 23.83 -3.80
N ARG A 178 -30.82 24.39 -4.60
CA ARG A 178 -31.10 23.99 -5.99
C ARG A 178 -30.61 25.10 -6.91
#